data_AF-A0A1B8P314-F1
#
_entry.id   AF-A0A1B8P314-F1
#
_cell.length_a   1.000
_cell.length_b   1.000
_cell.length_c   1.000
_cell.angle_alpha   90.00
_cell.angle_beta   90.00
_cell.angle_gamma   90.00
#
_symmetry.space_group_name_H-M   'P 1'
#
loop_
_entity.id
_entity.type
_entity.pdbx_description
1 polymer ?
#
loop_
_entity_poly.entity_id
_entity_poly.type
_entity_poly.pdbx_seq_one_letter_code
_entity_poly.pdbx_strand_id
1 'polypeptide(L)'
;MRLRMAMLSWRVPSEDRRQFIEQGFVLKRNYLPEDEYRALVEEVRQGQGEVRQCIQGDARTRRMLLAPEVLEKMPRTRALLRDPVFRRLMRFCAGHLRMPICHAERVMNGVNEAPPDPQTNLHVDTFQPTMKFWLYLEDVSDLNGPFVFVPGSTRLSRERLSWEYRMSLQAREHADRYTARGSFRVEPEAAARLGNAPPQSFKVPGNTLLIANTFGVHARGHAQPGTSRLALWGMSRTNPFIPLPGLGFESLNRLQYRVLQRMRRREDERAAARARRRPGIVSRAGMPGNNNHHRKTSLIIRQGFAIMYKIEQVSGAGISSSFRALGTGLILALGTSLSSGALADGVSVTPWEQGWALGGHAGQAVHETVKSGEAFNPFVWDFQNYYIVSSGLQKELVDFWGYSKLYTEANVSYIFGDEHYFETFLTPSISWEPFPWDHVLDTTAYLGVGISYTSETSRLDHSGEHLMASMIFELEVQPESWGAWSLYGRIHHRSSAYGTFGDDGGGSNIPSLGVRYHFGQ
;
A
#
# COMPACT_ATOMS: atom_id res chain seq x y z
N MET A 1 0.00 -1.62 -5.01
CA MET A 1 -0.71 -2.77 -4.38
C MET A 1 -0.61 -4.09 -5.17
N ARG A 2 -0.85 -4.17 -6.50
CA ARG A 2 -0.85 -5.47 -7.23
C ARG A 2 0.42 -6.32 -7.02
N LEU A 3 1.62 -5.72 -6.99
CA LEU A 3 2.88 -6.41 -6.66
C LEU A 3 2.80 -7.12 -5.30
N ARG A 4 2.45 -6.39 -4.24
CA ARG A 4 2.22 -6.94 -2.88
C ARG A 4 1.18 -8.07 -2.86
N MET A 5 0.11 -7.95 -3.64
CA MET A 5 -0.89 -9.02 -3.77
C MET A 5 -0.33 -10.28 -4.43
N ALA A 6 0.53 -10.14 -5.45
CA ALA A 6 1.17 -11.28 -6.11
C ALA A 6 2.08 -12.05 -5.14
N MET A 7 2.92 -11.34 -4.36
CA MET A 7 3.75 -11.92 -3.29
C MET A 7 2.91 -12.65 -2.23
N LEU A 8 1.71 -12.15 -1.93
CA LEU A 8 0.79 -12.72 -0.94
C LEU A 8 -0.21 -13.73 -1.51
N SER A 9 -0.11 -14.07 -2.80
CA SER A 9 -1.05 -14.96 -3.49
C SER A 9 -0.86 -16.45 -3.16
N TRP A 10 0.24 -16.81 -2.49
CA TRP A 10 0.62 -18.20 -2.21
C TRP A 10 -0.39 -18.94 -1.34
N ARG A 11 -0.92 -20.06 -1.87
CA ARG A 11 -2.03 -20.87 -1.33
C ARG A 11 -3.35 -20.09 -1.07
N VAL A 12 -3.55 -18.93 -1.71
CA VAL A 12 -4.89 -18.35 -1.84
C VAL A 12 -5.58 -19.07 -3.02
N PRO A 13 -6.81 -19.59 -2.86
CA PRO A 13 -7.51 -20.27 -3.95
C PRO A 13 -7.56 -19.43 -5.23
N SER A 14 -7.39 -20.07 -6.40
CA SER A 14 -7.39 -19.38 -7.69
C SER A 14 -8.67 -18.62 -7.96
N GLU A 15 -9.81 -19.15 -7.52
CA GLU A 15 -11.12 -18.50 -7.57
C GLU A 15 -11.16 -17.21 -6.75
N ASP A 16 -10.78 -17.25 -5.47
CA ASP A 16 -10.73 -16.06 -4.59
C ASP A 16 -9.80 -14.98 -5.15
N ARG A 17 -8.66 -15.39 -5.74
CA ARG A 17 -7.73 -14.47 -6.42
C ARG A 17 -8.36 -13.80 -7.64
N ARG A 18 -9.00 -14.57 -8.52
CA ARG A 18 -9.70 -14.02 -9.71
C ARG A 18 -10.83 -13.10 -9.31
N GLN A 19 -11.71 -13.52 -8.39
CA GLN A 19 -12.86 -12.72 -7.94
C GLN A 19 -12.40 -11.36 -7.42
N PHE A 20 -11.37 -11.32 -6.57
CA PHE A 20 -10.87 -10.06 -6.02
C PHE A 20 -10.14 -9.17 -7.04
N ILE A 21 -9.37 -9.75 -7.97
CA ILE A 21 -8.59 -8.98 -8.96
C ILE A 21 -9.46 -8.47 -10.12
N GLU A 22 -10.41 -9.29 -10.57
CA GLU A 22 -11.25 -9.01 -11.73
C GLU A 22 -12.54 -8.28 -11.36
N GLN A 23 -13.21 -8.72 -10.29
CA GLN A 23 -14.52 -8.19 -9.87
C GLN A 23 -14.40 -7.17 -8.74
N GLY A 24 -13.30 -7.16 -7.98
CA GLY A 24 -13.06 -6.22 -6.88
C GLY A 24 -13.53 -6.70 -5.50
N PHE A 25 -14.08 -7.92 -5.41
CA PHE A 25 -14.56 -8.50 -4.16
C PHE A 25 -14.31 -10.02 -4.06
N VAL A 26 -14.39 -10.57 -2.85
CA VAL A 26 -14.50 -12.02 -2.58
C VAL A 26 -15.78 -12.28 -1.82
N LEU A 27 -16.57 -13.28 -2.23
CA LEU A 27 -17.81 -13.69 -1.57
C LEU A 27 -17.77 -15.20 -1.28
N LYS A 28 -17.83 -15.58 0.00
CA LYS A 28 -17.90 -16.98 0.45
C LYS A 28 -19.10 -17.15 1.39
N ARG A 29 -20.13 -17.88 0.94
CA ARG A 29 -21.28 -18.28 1.77
C ARG A 29 -20.91 -19.50 2.62
N ASN A 30 -21.58 -19.68 3.76
CA ASN A 30 -21.33 -20.77 4.72
C ASN A 30 -19.84 -20.89 5.07
N TYR A 31 -19.22 -19.76 5.42
CA TYR A 31 -17.77 -19.63 5.55
C TYR A 31 -17.20 -20.46 6.72
N LEU A 32 -17.97 -20.58 7.81
CA LEU A 32 -17.66 -21.43 8.95
C LEU A 32 -18.61 -22.64 9.00
N PRO A 33 -18.22 -23.72 9.70
CA PRO A 33 -19.16 -24.72 10.19
C PRO A 33 -20.32 -24.06 10.96
N GLU A 34 -21.53 -24.61 10.85
CA GLU A 34 -22.75 -23.98 11.39
C GLU A 34 -22.76 -23.87 12.92
N ASP A 35 -22.14 -24.83 13.61
CA ASP A 35 -21.95 -24.84 15.06
C ASP A 35 -20.90 -23.80 15.50
N GLU A 36 -19.76 -23.70 14.80
CA GLU A 36 -18.77 -22.65 15.02
C GLU A 36 -19.36 -21.25 14.78
N TYR A 37 -20.15 -21.10 13.72
CA TYR A 37 -20.85 -19.86 13.38
C TYR A 37 -21.82 -19.45 14.50
N ARG A 38 -22.70 -20.35 14.96
CA ARG A 38 -23.63 -20.05 16.07
C ARG A 38 -22.90 -19.67 17.35
N ALA A 39 -21.82 -20.39 17.69
CA ALA A 39 -20.99 -20.08 18.86
C ALA A 39 -20.31 -18.70 18.73
N LEU A 40 -19.85 -18.33 17.53
CA LEU A 40 -19.28 -17.01 17.24
C LEU A 40 -20.31 -15.88 17.34
N VAL A 41 -21.53 -16.08 16.80
CA VAL A 41 -22.62 -15.10 16.88
C VAL A 41 -22.98 -14.80 18.34
N GLU A 42 -23.12 -15.84 19.16
CA GLU A 42 -23.48 -15.67 20.57
C GLU A 42 -22.36 -15.00 21.37
N GLU A 43 -21.10 -15.42 21.17
CA GLU A 43 -19.93 -14.78 21.78
C GLU A 43 -19.84 -13.28 21.43
N VAL A 44 -20.11 -12.90 20.18
CA VAL A 44 -20.08 -11.49 19.75
C VAL A 44 -21.27 -10.69 20.30
N ARG A 45 -22.43 -11.32 20.51
CA ARG A 45 -23.60 -10.69 21.14
C ARG A 45 -23.42 -10.46 22.64
N GLN A 46 -22.80 -11.41 23.33
CA GLN A 46 -22.46 -11.32 24.77
C GLN A 46 -21.16 -10.56 25.06
N GLY A 47 -20.34 -10.33 24.01
CA GLY A 47 -18.99 -9.78 24.11
C GLY A 47 -18.92 -8.43 24.82
N GLN A 48 -18.10 -8.36 25.88
CA GLN A 48 -17.89 -7.15 26.66
C GLN A 48 -16.62 -6.42 26.23
N GLY A 49 -16.74 -5.13 25.92
CA GLY A 49 -15.62 -4.28 25.56
C GLY A 49 -16.03 -2.82 25.36
N GLU A 50 -15.04 -1.96 25.10
CA GLU A 50 -15.28 -0.54 24.82
C GLU A 50 -15.97 -0.38 23.45
N VAL A 51 -17.26 -0.02 23.47
CA VAL A 51 -18.04 0.27 22.26
C VAL A 51 -17.98 1.76 21.94
N ARG A 52 -17.46 2.11 20.76
CA ARG A 52 -17.51 3.49 20.24
C ARG A 52 -18.64 3.65 19.22
N GLN A 53 -19.26 4.83 19.21
CA GLN A 53 -20.39 5.15 18.34
C GLN A 53 -20.02 6.23 17.32
N CYS A 54 -20.40 6.00 16.07
CA CYS A 54 -20.41 6.98 14.99
C CYS A 54 -21.86 7.33 14.63
N ILE A 55 -22.07 8.57 14.19
CA ILE A 55 -23.32 9.05 13.61
C ILE A 55 -22.95 9.66 12.26
N GLN A 56 -23.60 9.21 11.20
CA GLN A 56 -23.40 9.66 9.82
C GLN A 56 -24.80 9.77 9.19
N GLY A 57 -25.29 11.00 9.06
CA GLY A 57 -26.70 11.21 8.73
C GLY A 57 -27.63 10.55 9.75
N ASP A 58 -28.71 9.97 9.24
CA ASP A 58 -29.72 9.19 9.98
C ASP A 58 -29.19 7.86 10.55
N ALA A 59 -28.05 7.36 10.07
CA ALA A 59 -27.46 6.12 10.52
C ALA A 59 -26.52 6.25 11.73
N ARG A 60 -26.47 5.19 12.52
CA ARG A 60 -25.66 5.09 13.74
C ARG A 60 -24.87 3.78 13.72
N THR A 61 -23.55 3.87 13.77
CA THR A 61 -22.65 2.70 13.73
C THR A 61 -21.97 2.52 15.09
N ARG A 62 -22.14 1.37 15.72
CA ARG A 62 -21.43 0.98 16.95
C ARG A 62 -20.32 -0.01 16.61
N ARG A 63 -19.12 0.22 17.15
CA ARG A 63 -17.95 -0.66 16.94
C ARG A 63 -17.27 -0.97 18.27
N MET A 64 -17.15 -2.26 18.58
CA MET A 64 -16.23 -2.77 19.62
C MET A 64 -14.91 -3.11 18.94
N LEU A 65 -13.80 -2.53 19.41
CA LEU A 65 -12.47 -2.84 18.86
C LEU A 65 -12.03 -4.23 19.33
N LEU A 66 -11.73 -5.14 18.39
CA LEU A 66 -11.21 -6.47 18.71
C LEU A 66 -9.69 -6.39 18.93
N ALA A 67 -9.33 -5.73 20.03
CA ALA A 67 -7.96 -5.64 20.51
C ALA A 67 -7.52 -6.95 21.19
N PRO A 68 -6.21 -7.22 21.32
CA PRO A 68 -5.71 -8.44 21.95
C PRO A 68 -6.34 -8.73 23.33
N GLU A 69 -6.55 -7.69 24.13
CA GLU A 69 -7.09 -7.77 25.50
C GLU A 69 -8.61 -8.10 25.51
N VAL A 70 -9.33 -7.75 24.43
CA VAL A 70 -10.74 -8.14 24.23
C VAL A 70 -10.82 -9.57 23.71
N LEU A 71 -9.93 -9.93 22.77
CA LEU A 71 -9.84 -11.28 22.19
C LEU A 71 -9.38 -12.35 23.19
N GLU A 72 -8.78 -11.99 24.31
CA GLU A 72 -8.55 -12.90 25.44
C GLU A 72 -9.85 -13.39 26.09
N LYS A 73 -10.95 -12.62 25.99
CA LYS A 73 -12.29 -12.97 26.50
C LYS A 73 -13.23 -13.51 25.42
N MET A 74 -12.78 -13.59 24.18
CA MET A 74 -13.57 -13.98 23.00
C MET A 74 -12.86 -15.12 22.25
N PRO A 75 -12.78 -16.34 22.82
CA PRO A 75 -12.01 -17.46 22.25
C PRO A 75 -12.42 -17.87 20.83
N ARG A 76 -13.71 -17.84 20.46
CA ARG A 76 -14.19 -18.21 19.10
C ARG A 76 -13.76 -17.17 18.07
N THR A 77 -13.96 -15.88 18.38
CA THR A 77 -13.50 -14.75 17.56
C THR A 77 -11.97 -14.75 17.44
N ARG A 78 -11.26 -15.07 18.53
CA ARG A 78 -9.80 -15.20 18.54
C ARG A 78 -9.31 -16.38 17.71
N ALA A 79 -10.04 -17.50 17.68
CA ALA A 79 -9.72 -18.65 16.83
C ALA A 79 -9.83 -18.25 15.35
N LEU A 80 -10.96 -17.66 14.94
CA LEU A 80 -11.17 -17.14 13.58
C LEU A 80 -10.08 -16.15 13.13
N LEU A 81 -9.75 -15.15 13.96
CA LEU A 81 -8.71 -14.17 13.61
C LEU A 81 -7.28 -14.75 13.64
N ARG A 82 -7.11 -15.99 14.12
CA ARG A 82 -5.86 -16.76 14.09
C ARG A 82 -5.82 -17.81 12.98
N ASP A 83 -6.96 -18.18 12.40
CA ASP A 83 -7.05 -19.19 11.36
C ASP A 83 -6.10 -18.87 10.17
N PRO A 84 -5.24 -19.82 9.75
CA PRO A 84 -4.30 -19.61 8.66
C PRO A 84 -4.95 -19.30 7.31
N VAL A 85 -6.17 -19.77 7.03
CA VAL A 85 -6.86 -19.53 5.76
C VAL A 85 -7.45 -18.11 5.75
N PHE A 86 -8.16 -17.73 6.80
CA PHE A 86 -8.69 -16.39 7.03
C PHE A 86 -7.58 -15.33 7.00
N ARG A 87 -6.50 -15.53 7.78
CA ARG A 87 -5.36 -14.59 7.80
C ARG A 87 -4.72 -14.44 6.42
N ARG A 88 -4.56 -15.53 5.67
CA ARG A 88 -3.97 -15.51 4.32
C ARG A 88 -4.83 -14.72 3.34
N LEU A 89 -6.14 -14.97 3.33
CA LEU A 89 -7.09 -14.25 2.48
C LEU A 89 -7.15 -12.75 2.83
N MET A 90 -7.19 -12.41 4.13
CA MET A 90 -7.14 -11.01 4.58
C MET A 90 -5.85 -10.30 4.17
N ARG A 91 -4.69 -10.94 4.30
CA ARG A 91 -3.38 -10.39 3.90
C ARG A 91 -3.31 -10.14 2.40
N PHE A 92 -3.74 -11.12 1.60
CA PHE A 92 -3.83 -10.99 0.14
C PHE A 92 -4.73 -9.83 -0.27
N CYS A 93 -5.97 -9.78 0.24
CA CYS A 93 -6.92 -8.71 -0.09
C CYS A 93 -6.49 -7.33 0.44
N ALA A 94 -5.73 -7.26 1.54
CA ALA A 94 -5.11 -6.02 2.03
C ALA A 94 -3.83 -5.60 1.28
N GLY A 95 -3.21 -6.52 0.52
CA GLY A 95 -1.87 -6.33 -0.04
C GLY A 95 -0.80 -6.09 1.04
N HIS A 96 -0.93 -6.68 2.24
CA HIS A 96 -0.04 -6.40 3.38
C HIS A 96 0.03 -7.60 4.36
N LEU A 97 1.17 -7.86 4.99
CA LEU A 97 1.40 -9.01 5.89
C LEU A 97 0.80 -8.86 7.30
N ARG A 98 0.38 -7.64 7.68
CA ARG A 98 -0.36 -7.37 8.92
C ARG A 98 -1.87 -7.55 8.72
N MET A 99 -2.58 -7.99 9.76
CA MET A 99 -4.05 -8.10 9.72
C MET A 99 -4.73 -6.71 9.62
N PRO A 100 -5.94 -6.64 9.02
CA PRO A 100 -6.80 -5.45 9.12
C PRO A 100 -7.20 -5.17 10.57
N ILE A 101 -7.53 -3.91 10.89
CA ILE A 101 -8.03 -3.55 12.23
C ILE A 101 -9.45 -4.07 12.38
N CYS A 102 -9.61 -5.15 13.14
CA CYS A 102 -10.88 -5.85 13.31
C CYS A 102 -11.74 -5.24 14.43
N HIS A 103 -13.05 -5.26 14.23
CA HIS A 103 -14.09 -4.81 15.15
C HIS A 103 -15.30 -5.76 15.07
N ALA A 104 -16.11 -5.83 16.12
CA ALA A 104 -17.51 -6.18 15.97
C ALA A 104 -18.28 -4.89 15.64
N GLU A 105 -19.00 -4.86 14.52
CA GLU A 105 -19.75 -3.70 14.03
C GLU A 105 -21.26 -3.98 14.03
N ARG A 106 -22.05 -3.10 14.65
CA ARG A 106 -23.49 -3.01 14.44
C ARG A 106 -23.83 -1.67 13.77
N VAL A 107 -24.36 -1.74 12.56
CA VAL A 107 -24.92 -0.59 11.84
C VAL A 107 -26.42 -0.55 12.10
N MET A 108 -26.95 0.61 12.50
CA MET A 108 -28.38 0.88 12.69
C MET A 108 -28.81 1.97 11.70
N ASN A 109 -29.91 1.76 10.98
CA ASN A 109 -30.34 2.60 9.86
C ASN A 109 -31.57 3.46 10.25
N GLY A 110 -31.65 4.72 9.82
CA GLY A 110 -32.81 5.59 10.12
C GLY A 110 -33.14 5.74 11.61
N VAL A 111 -32.12 5.85 12.48
CA VAL A 111 -32.28 5.90 13.95
C VAL A 111 -31.90 7.25 14.57
N ASN A 112 -31.52 8.24 13.76
CA ASN A 112 -31.34 9.62 14.18
C ASN A 112 -32.14 10.54 13.24
N GLU A 113 -32.71 11.61 13.79
CA GLU A 113 -33.34 12.68 13.01
C GLU A 113 -32.24 13.54 12.35
N ALA A 114 -31.88 13.18 11.12
CA ALA A 114 -30.81 13.80 10.35
C ALA A 114 -31.00 13.52 8.84
N PRO A 115 -30.29 14.23 7.94
CA PRO A 115 -30.24 13.88 6.53
C PRO A 115 -29.77 12.43 6.30
N PRO A 116 -30.12 11.78 5.17
CA PRO A 116 -29.74 10.41 4.89
C PRO A 116 -28.23 10.13 5.05
N ASP A 117 -27.88 8.92 5.50
CA ASP A 117 -26.48 8.51 5.66
C ASP A 117 -25.70 8.68 4.33
N PRO A 118 -24.66 9.53 4.28
CA PRO A 118 -23.86 9.75 3.08
C PRO A 118 -23.07 8.51 2.62
N GLN A 119 -23.18 7.36 3.29
CA GLN A 119 -22.71 6.07 2.83
C GLN A 119 -23.69 5.33 1.90
N THR A 120 -24.94 5.78 1.76
CA THR A 120 -25.92 5.18 0.81
C THR A 120 -25.70 5.64 -0.64
N ASN A 121 -25.11 6.82 -0.83
CA ASN A 121 -24.67 7.29 -2.14
C ASN A 121 -23.52 6.41 -2.64
N LEU A 122 -23.52 6.07 -3.94
CA LEU A 122 -22.39 5.37 -4.57
C LEU A 122 -21.12 6.23 -4.47
N HIS A 123 -20.02 5.60 -4.06
CA HIS A 123 -18.76 6.29 -3.80
C HIS A 123 -17.54 5.39 -3.92
N VAL A 124 -16.38 6.02 -3.98
CA VAL A 124 -15.08 5.39 -3.73
C VAL A 124 -14.49 5.93 -2.42
N ASP A 125 -13.72 5.11 -1.71
CA ASP A 125 -13.16 5.47 -0.41
C ASP A 125 -11.93 6.39 -0.50
N THR A 126 -11.20 6.29 -1.62
CA THR A 126 -9.91 6.93 -1.92
C THR A 126 -9.45 6.52 -3.33
N PHE A 127 -8.44 7.19 -3.87
CA PHE A 127 -7.85 6.99 -5.21
C PHE A 127 -7.01 5.71 -5.39
N GLN A 128 -6.79 4.94 -4.31
CA GLN A 128 -5.94 3.74 -4.31
C GLN A 128 -6.68 2.51 -3.76
N PRO A 129 -6.27 1.28 -4.13
CA PRO A 129 -6.79 0.04 -3.55
C PRO A 129 -6.71 -0.01 -2.01
N THR A 130 -7.85 -0.22 -1.35
CA THR A 130 -7.94 -0.41 0.11
C THR A 130 -8.99 -1.44 0.44
N MET A 131 -8.83 -2.19 1.53
CA MET A 131 -9.70 -3.35 1.81
C MET A 131 -10.64 -3.10 3.00
N LYS A 132 -11.90 -3.54 2.86
CA LYS A 132 -12.83 -3.80 3.96
C LYS A 132 -13.31 -5.26 3.88
N PHE A 133 -13.62 -5.88 5.02
CA PHE A 133 -14.33 -7.17 5.06
C PHE A 133 -15.51 -7.14 6.03
N TRP A 134 -16.49 -8.01 5.79
CA TRP A 134 -17.63 -8.31 6.65
C TRP A 134 -17.79 -9.84 6.72
N LEU A 135 -17.78 -10.43 7.91
CA LEU A 135 -18.41 -11.73 8.16
C LEU A 135 -19.74 -11.45 8.84
N TYR A 136 -20.83 -11.69 8.13
CA TYR A 136 -22.18 -11.35 8.60
C TYR A 136 -22.65 -12.32 9.68
N LEU A 137 -23.12 -11.77 10.81
CA LEU A 137 -23.55 -12.50 12.01
C LEU A 137 -25.09 -12.58 12.13
N GLU A 138 -25.79 -12.18 11.07
CA GLU A 138 -27.23 -12.30 10.85
C GLU A 138 -27.51 -12.12 9.34
N ASP A 139 -28.70 -12.51 8.88
CA ASP A 139 -29.09 -12.39 7.48
C ASP A 139 -29.12 -10.93 7.02
N VAL A 140 -28.76 -10.70 5.75
CA VAL A 140 -28.65 -9.39 5.14
C VAL A 140 -29.56 -9.27 3.92
N SER A 141 -30.44 -8.29 3.95
CA SER A 141 -31.43 -8.02 2.89
C SER A 141 -31.69 -6.51 2.78
N ASP A 142 -32.57 -6.09 1.86
CA ASP A 142 -32.99 -4.69 1.74
C ASP A 142 -33.73 -4.16 2.99
N LEU A 143 -34.06 -5.03 3.95
CA LEU A 143 -34.58 -4.61 5.25
C LEU A 143 -33.50 -3.92 6.08
N ASN A 144 -32.28 -4.49 6.17
CA ASN A 144 -31.24 -4.03 7.11
C ASN A 144 -29.99 -3.42 6.46
N GLY A 145 -30.03 -3.19 5.14
CA GLY A 145 -28.95 -2.53 4.41
C GLY A 145 -27.91 -3.53 3.93
N PRO A 146 -27.97 -4.02 2.69
CA PRO A 146 -26.90 -4.84 2.12
C PRO A 146 -25.65 -4.00 1.85
N PHE A 147 -24.54 -4.65 1.54
CA PHE A 147 -23.45 -3.96 0.84
C PHE A 147 -23.81 -3.88 -0.65
N VAL A 148 -23.49 -2.77 -1.30
CA VAL A 148 -23.63 -2.61 -2.75
C VAL A 148 -22.25 -2.36 -3.33
N PHE A 149 -21.91 -3.07 -4.40
CA PHE A 149 -20.64 -2.91 -5.12
C PHE A 149 -20.89 -2.92 -6.62
N VAL A 150 -20.09 -2.18 -7.38
CA VAL A 150 -20.09 -2.25 -8.85
C VAL A 150 -18.97 -3.20 -9.27
N PRO A 151 -19.28 -4.42 -9.76
CA PRO A 151 -18.24 -5.36 -10.16
C PRO A 151 -17.32 -4.77 -11.24
N GLY A 152 -16.05 -5.15 -11.20
CA GLY A 152 -15.04 -4.69 -12.15
C GLY A 152 -14.58 -3.24 -11.98
N SER A 153 -15.27 -2.43 -11.17
CA SER A 153 -14.97 -1.00 -11.00
C SER A 153 -13.62 -0.68 -10.35
N THR A 154 -12.90 -1.70 -9.87
CA THR A 154 -11.50 -1.60 -9.40
C THR A 154 -10.46 -1.69 -10.51
N ARG A 155 -10.87 -1.96 -11.76
CA ARG A 155 -9.98 -2.08 -12.91
C ARG A 155 -9.66 -0.68 -13.46
N LEU A 156 -8.40 -0.45 -13.77
CA LEU A 156 -7.94 0.79 -14.41
C LEU A 156 -8.21 0.73 -15.93
N SER A 157 -9.49 0.75 -16.31
CA SER A 157 -9.87 0.97 -17.70
C SER A 157 -9.62 2.42 -18.11
N ARG A 158 -9.69 2.73 -19.41
CA ARG A 158 -9.57 4.12 -19.90
C ARG A 158 -10.65 5.00 -19.28
N GLU A 159 -11.87 4.50 -19.21
CA GLU A 159 -13.03 5.17 -18.62
C GLU A 159 -12.82 5.46 -17.13
N ARG A 160 -12.26 4.49 -16.38
CA ARG A 160 -11.93 4.70 -14.95
C ARG A 160 -10.82 5.73 -14.77
N LEU A 161 -9.75 5.67 -15.57
CA LEU A 161 -8.64 6.63 -15.49
C LEU A 161 -9.09 8.05 -15.87
N SER A 162 -9.84 8.21 -16.96
CA SER A 162 -10.41 9.51 -17.38
C SER A 162 -11.49 10.04 -16.43
N TRP A 163 -12.14 9.17 -15.65
CA TRP A 163 -13.04 9.61 -14.58
C TRP A 163 -12.25 10.08 -13.35
N GLU A 164 -11.28 9.29 -12.86
CA GLU A 164 -10.40 9.67 -11.73
C GLU A 164 -9.68 10.98 -12.00
N TYR A 165 -9.12 11.18 -13.19
CA TYR A 165 -8.45 12.41 -13.58
C TYR A 165 -9.36 13.64 -13.52
N ARG A 166 -10.57 13.55 -14.09
CA ARG A 166 -11.55 14.65 -14.00
C ARG A 166 -11.97 14.93 -12.56
N MET A 167 -12.16 13.89 -11.76
CA MET A 167 -12.44 14.06 -10.33
C MET A 167 -11.26 14.70 -9.60
N SER A 168 -10.00 14.35 -9.89
CA SER A 168 -8.84 14.96 -9.22
C SER A 168 -8.69 16.46 -9.50
N LEU A 169 -9.02 16.90 -10.72
CA LEU A 169 -9.01 18.32 -11.09
C LEU A 169 -10.11 19.12 -10.36
N GLN A 170 -11.30 18.53 -10.19
CA GLN A 170 -12.50 19.24 -9.72
C GLN A 170 -12.78 19.07 -8.23
N ALA A 171 -12.25 18.01 -7.60
CA ALA A 171 -12.68 17.59 -6.27
C ALA A 171 -12.51 18.68 -5.19
N ARG A 172 -11.41 19.42 -5.20
CA ARG A 172 -11.09 20.43 -4.17
C ARG A 172 -12.21 21.45 -3.96
N GLU A 173 -12.90 21.83 -5.04
CA GLU A 173 -13.93 22.87 -5.07
C GLU A 173 -15.35 22.28 -5.14
N HIS A 174 -15.47 20.96 -5.14
CA HIS A 174 -16.72 20.25 -5.26
C HIS A 174 -17.65 20.50 -4.06
N ALA A 175 -18.93 20.79 -4.32
CA ALA A 175 -19.93 21.11 -3.29
C ALA A 175 -20.15 19.97 -2.26
N ASP A 176 -20.14 18.71 -2.71
CA ASP A 176 -20.09 17.57 -1.77
C ASP A 176 -18.74 17.51 -1.04
N ARG A 177 -18.81 17.68 0.28
CA ARG A 177 -17.67 17.72 1.19
C ARG A 177 -16.91 16.38 1.34
N TYR A 178 -17.49 15.24 0.96
CA TYR A 178 -16.77 13.96 0.92
C TYR A 178 -15.95 13.84 -0.36
N THR A 179 -16.50 14.24 -1.51
CA THR A 179 -15.75 14.38 -2.76
C THR A 179 -14.57 15.33 -2.58
N ALA A 180 -14.77 16.51 -1.98
CA ALA A 180 -13.71 17.46 -1.65
C ALA A 180 -12.70 16.99 -0.58
N ARG A 181 -12.81 15.74 -0.11
CA ARG A 181 -11.86 15.07 0.80
C ARG A 181 -11.31 13.76 0.23
N GLY A 182 -11.50 13.52 -1.07
CA GLY A 182 -10.98 12.33 -1.75
C GLY A 182 -11.84 11.07 -1.61
N SER A 183 -13.08 11.17 -1.09
CA SER A 183 -14.07 10.09 -1.16
C SER A 183 -15.14 10.47 -2.17
N PHE A 184 -14.77 10.37 -3.45
CA PHE A 184 -15.60 10.83 -4.56
C PHE A 184 -16.94 10.11 -4.59
N ARG A 185 -18.02 10.90 -4.68
CA ARG A 185 -19.36 10.42 -5.01
C ARG A 185 -19.45 10.12 -6.50
N VAL A 186 -20.23 9.09 -6.85
CA VAL A 186 -20.33 8.54 -8.19
C VAL A 186 -21.80 8.47 -8.58
N GLU A 187 -22.19 9.22 -9.60
CA GLU A 187 -23.57 9.16 -10.12
C GLU A 187 -23.86 7.79 -10.76
N PRO A 188 -25.11 7.29 -10.74
CA PRO A 188 -25.46 5.95 -11.23
C PRO A 188 -25.01 5.67 -12.67
N GLU A 189 -25.13 6.65 -13.57
CA GLU A 189 -24.74 6.55 -14.98
C GLU A 189 -23.22 6.49 -15.13
N ALA A 190 -22.47 7.15 -14.23
CA ALA A 190 -21.02 7.01 -14.17
C ALA A 190 -20.66 5.62 -13.63
N ALA A 191 -21.28 5.18 -12.54
CA ALA A 191 -21.06 3.86 -11.95
C ALA A 191 -21.23 2.72 -12.97
N ALA A 192 -22.28 2.78 -13.80
CA ALA A 192 -22.53 1.81 -14.87
C ALA A 192 -21.41 1.75 -15.94
N ARG A 193 -20.69 2.85 -16.19
CA ARG A 193 -19.54 2.90 -17.13
C ARG A 193 -18.19 2.54 -16.49
N LEU A 194 -18.10 2.58 -15.15
CA LEU A 194 -16.88 2.26 -14.43
C LEU A 194 -16.73 0.77 -14.15
N GLY A 195 -17.84 0.04 -14.07
CA GLY A 195 -17.88 -1.42 -13.88
C GLY A 195 -17.86 -2.24 -15.16
N ASN A 196 -17.78 -3.56 -15.01
CA ASN A 196 -18.14 -4.53 -16.05
C ASN A 196 -19.58 -5.08 -15.86
N ALA A 197 -20.28 -4.66 -14.81
CA ALA A 197 -21.64 -5.05 -14.47
C ALA A 197 -22.32 -3.91 -13.66
N PRO A 198 -23.67 -3.84 -13.63
CA PRO A 198 -24.40 -2.87 -12.82
C PRO A 198 -24.16 -3.06 -11.30
N PRO A 199 -24.51 -2.06 -10.46
CA PRO A 199 -24.41 -2.17 -9.01
C PRO A 199 -25.10 -3.42 -8.45
N GLN A 200 -24.33 -4.34 -7.87
CA GLN A 200 -24.80 -5.57 -7.25
C GLN A 200 -25.06 -5.36 -5.76
N SER A 201 -26.27 -5.71 -5.31
CA SER A 201 -26.66 -5.74 -3.90
C SER A 201 -26.41 -7.12 -3.30
N PHE A 202 -25.56 -7.21 -2.28
CA PHE A 202 -25.21 -8.46 -1.59
C PHE A 202 -26.25 -8.79 -0.51
N LYS A 203 -27.41 -9.25 -0.96
CA LYS A 203 -28.43 -9.90 -0.12
C LYS A 203 -27.98 -11.34 0.14
N VAL A 204 -27.60 -11.66 1.37
CA VAL A 204 -26.90 -12.90 1.72
C VAL A 204 -27.35 -13.40 3.10
N PRO A 205 -27.36 -14.71 3.34
CA PRO A 205 -27.58 -15.23 4.68
C PRO A 205 -26.43 -14.83 5.61
N GLY A 206 -26.66 -14.98 6.91
CA GLY A 206 -25.59 -15.06 7.90
C GLY A 206 -24.55 -16.12 7.54
N ASN A 207 -23.39 -16.10 8.22
CA ASN A 207 -22.26 -16.97 7.89
C ASN A 207 -21.67 -16.72 6.48
N THR A 208 -21.91 -15.52 5.92
CA THR A 208 -21.30 -15.09 4.65
C THR A 208 -20.12 -14.16 4.91
N LEU A 209 -18.95 -14.52 4.39
CA LEU A 209 -17.77 -13.67 4.32
C LEU A 209 -17.76 -12.88 3.00
N LEU A 210 -17.75 -11.56 3.09
CA LEU A 210 -17.60 -10.63 1.98
C LEU A 210 -16.35 -9.77 2.21
N ILE A 211 -15.48 -9.67 1.22
CA ILE A 211 -14.28 -8.81 1.23
C ILE A 211 -14.37 -7.91 0.00
N ALA A 212 -14.17 -6.61 0.14
CA ALA A 212 -14.23 -5.67 -0.98
C ALA A 212 -13.01 -4.75 -1.01
N ASN A 213 -12.51 -4.49 -2.22
CA ASN A 213 -11.57 -3.42 -2.49
C ASN A 213 -12.34 -2.11 -2.70
N THR A 214 -12.37 -1.23 -1.71
CA THR A 214 -13.19 -0.01 -1.67
C THR A 214 -12.65 1.16 -2.50
N PHE A 215 -11.58 0.92 -3.28
CA PHE A 215 -11.31 1.69 -4.50
C PHE A 215 -12.43 1.51 -5.54
N GLY A 216 -13.07 0.35 -5.57
CA GLY A 216 -14.25 0.12 -6.38
C GLY A 216 -15.43 0.97 -5.91
N VAL A 217 -16.33 1.24 -6.84
CA VAL A 217 -17.56 2.01 -6.57
C VAL A 217 -18.49 1.15 -5.72
N HIS A 218 -18.91 1.67 -4.57
CA HIS A 218 -19.67 0.94 -3.58
C HIS A 218 -20.59 1.86 -2.76
N ALA A 219 -21.54 1.26 -2.05
CA ALA A 219 -22.46 1.94 -1.14
C ALA A 219 -22.96 1.00 -0.03
N ARG A 220 -23.64 1.57 0.96
CA ARG A 220 -24.64 0.83 1.74
C ARG A 220 -25.94 0.82 0.94
N GLY A 221 -26.51 -0.36 0.73
CA GLY A 221 -27.82 -0.49 0.07
C GLY A 221 -28.96 0.03 0.93
N HIS A 222 -30.16 0.02 0.34
CA HIS A 222 -31.40 0.41 1.02
C HIS A 222 -31.63 -0.40 2.30
N ALA A 223 -32.17 0.28 3.31
CA ALA A 223 -32.55 -0.30 4.60
C ALA A 223 -33.82 0.40 5.10
N GLN A 224 -34.69 -0.34 5.78
CA GLN A 224 -35.82 0.24 6.50
C GLN A 224 -35.32 0.96 7.77
N PRO A 225 -35.89 2.13 8.13
CA PRO A 225 -35.60 2.80 9.40
C PRO A 225 -35.85 1.89 10.62
N GLY A 226 -35.04 2.05 11.66
CA GLY A 226 -35.11 1.25 12.89
C GLY A 226 -34.39 -0.10 12.83
N THR A 227 -34.01 -0.59 11.64
CA THR A 227 -33.31 -1.88 11.47
C THR A 227 -31.84 -1.80 11.82
N SER A 228 -31.21 -2.97 12.01
CA SER A 228 -29.75 -3.07 12.17
C SER A 228 -29.17 -4.31 11.50
N ARG A 229 -27.88 -4.26 11.18
CA ARG A 229 -27.06 -5.41 10.79
C ARG A 229 -25.82 -5.54 11.68
N LEU A 230 -25.48 -6.76 12.09
CA LEU A 230 -24.31 -7.13 12.88
C LEU A 230 -23.30 -7.92 12.04
N ALA A 231 -22.03 -7.55 12.11
CA ALA A 231 -20.94 -8.25 11.43
C ALA A 231 -19.64 -8.18 12.24
N LEU A 232 -18.76 -9.16 12.06
CA LEU A 232 -17.34 -8.91 12.25
C LEU A 232 -16.85 -8.10 11.05
N TRP A 233 -16.22 -6.96 11.31
CA TRP A 233 -15.81 -6.01 10.28
C TRP A 233 -14.36 -5.57 10.49
N GLY A 234 -13.62 -5.37 9.41
CA GLY A 234 -12.30 -4.75 9.49
C GLY A 234 -11.91 -4.02 8.23
N MET A 235 -10.88 -3.17 8.35
CA MET A 235 -10.28 -2.45 7.22
C MET A 235 -8.76 -2.47 7.27
N SER A 236 -8.13 -2.33 6.10
CA SER A 236 -6.68 -2.07 5.94
C SER A 236 -6.46 -0.93 4.94
N ARG A 237 -5.39 -0.13 5.15
CA ARG A 237 -4.92 1.00 4.30
C ARG A 237 -4.61 0.53 2.86
N THR A 238 -3.36 0.47 2.38
CA THR A 238 -2.04 0.76 3.00
C THR A 238 -1.64 2.21 2.71
N ASN A 239 -0.39 2.63 2.96
CA ASN A 239 0.26 3.61 2.09
C ASN A 239 0.43 2.99 0.66
N PRO A 240 0.02 3.68 -0.42
CA PRO A 240 0.12 3.14 -1.79
C PRO A 240 1.58 2.91 -2.22
N PHE A 241 2.48 3.82 -1.83
CA PHE A 241 3.85 3.95 -2.31
C PHE A 241 4.83 2.93 -1.70
N ILE A 242 4.42 2.16 -0.69
CA ILE A 242 5.24 1.06 -0.18
C ILE A 242 5.18 -0.11 -1.19
N PRO A 243 6.31 -0.52 -1.81
CA PRO A 243 6.31 -1.56 -2.84
C PRO A 243 6.11 -2.97 -2.26
N LEU A 244 6.50 -3.17 -1.00
CA LEU A 244 6.61 -4.48 -0.34
C LEU A 244 5.57 -4.65 0.77
N PRO A 245 5.10 -5.87 1.07
CA PRO A 245 3.93 -6.11 1.93
C PRO A 245 4.13 -5.80 3.43
N GLY A 246 5.27 -5.19 3.81
CA GLY A 246 5.62 -4.87 5.19
C GLY A 246 5.85 -6.10 6.07
N LEU A 247 6.14 -5.87 7.35
CA LEU A 247 6.46 -6.96 8.28
C LEU A 247 5.21 -7.48 9.01
N GLY A 248 5.06 -8.81 9.02
CA GLY A 248 3.86 -9.52 9.50
C GLY A 248 3.84 -9.91 10.98
N PHE A 249 4.76 -9.40 11.79
CA PHE A 249 4.98 -9.85 13.17
C PHE A 249 3.83 -9.51 14.11
N GLU A 250 3.49 -10.45 15.00
CA GLU A 250 2.40 -10.28 15.97
C GLU A 250 2.75 -9.23 17.06
N SER A 251 4.03 -8.97 17.29
CA SER A 251 4.52 -7.85 18.11
C SER A 251 4.15 -6.48 17.51
N LEU A 252 4.33 -6.30 16.20
CA LEU A 252 3.92 -5.09 15.47
C LEU A 252 2.41 -4.93 15.45
N ASN A 253 1.66 -6.04 15.36
CA ASN A 253 0.21 -6.04 15.49
C ASN A 253 -0.22 -5.53 16.89
N ARG A 254 0.33 -6.10 17.97
CA ARG A 254 0.07 -5.63 19.35
C ARG A 254 0.44 -4.15 19.54
N LEU A 255 1.57 -3.71 18.98
CA LEU A 255 2.00 -2.31 19.02
C LEU A 255 1.00 -1.38 18.34
N GLN A 256 0.48 -1.76 17.16
CA GLN A 256 -0.57 -0.99 16.46
C GLN A 256 -1.81 -0.78 17.33
N TYR A 257 -2.31 -1.84 17.99
CA TYR A 257 -3.49 -1.74 18.84
C TYR A 257 -3.25 -0.86 20.07
N ARG A 258 -2.07 -0.95 20.71
CA ARG A 258 -1.69 -0.05 21.83
C ARG A 258 -1.58 1.41 21.40
N VAL A 259 -0.97 1.69 20.24
CA VAL A 259 -0.87 3.05 19.67
C VAL A 259 -2.26 3.62 19.36
N LEU A 260 -3.12 2.81 18.74
CA LEU A 260 -4.51 3.15 18.43
C LEU A 260 -5.31 3.50 19.70
N GLN A 261 -5.25 2.66 20.74
CA GLN A 261 -5.90 2.91 22.03
C GLN A 261 -5.37 4.20 22.69
N ARG A 262 -4.04 4.40 22.72
CA ARG A 262 -3.42 5.59 23.33
C ARG A 262 -3.77 6.88 22.60
N MET A 263 -3.86 6.85 21.27
CA MET A 263 -4.30 7.99 20.48
C MET A 263 -5.77 8.33 20.74
N ARG A 264 -6.66 7.33 20.76
CA ARG A 264 -8.08 7.51 21.08
C ARG A 264 -8.28 8.16 22.47
N ARG A 265 -7.62 7.66 23.52
CA ARG A 265 -7.66 8.26 24.87
C ARG A 265 -7.26 9.74 24.87
N ARG A 266 -6.17 10.10 24.18
CA ARG A 266 -5.73 11.50 24.02
C ARG A 266 -6.75 12.38 23.30
N GLU A 267 -7.54 11.82 22.39
CA GLU A 267 -8.60 12.56 21.70
C GLU A 267 -9.84 12.73 22.58
N ASP A 268 -10.18 11.75 23.41
CA ASP A 268 -11.23 11.85 24.42
C ASP A 268 -10.87 12.90 25.48
N GLU A 269 -9.62 12.89 25.98
CA GLU A 269 -9.05 13.93 26.86
C GLU A 269 -9.16 15.33 26.24
N ARG A 270 -8.79 15.47 24.96
CA ARG A 270 -8.89 16.74 24.21
C ARG A 270 -10.34 17.18 24.00
N ALA A 271 -11.27 16.24 23.79
CA ALA A 271 -12.69 16.53 23.67
C ALA A 271 -13.27 17.00 25.01
N ALA A 272 -12.98 16.31 26.11
CA ALA A 272 -13.37 16.68 27.46
C ALA A 272 -12.81 18.05 27.88
N ALA A 273 -11.53 18.33 27.59
CA ALA A 273 -10.92 19.63 27.85
C ALA A 273 -11.57 20.77 27.04
N ARG A 274 -12.01 20.50 25.80
CA ARG A 274 -12.74 21.47 24.97
C ARG A 274 -14.17 21.70 25.47
N ALA A 275 -14.85 20.67 25.97
CA ALA A 275 -16.16 20.81 26.60
C ALA A 275 -16.07 21.67 27.88
N ARG A 276 -15.11 21.38 28.77
CA ARG A 276 -14.84 22.17 29.98
C ARG A 276 -14.54 23.65 29.71
N ARG A 277 -13.94 23.98 28.55
CA ARG A 277 -13.62 25.36 28.14
C ARG A 277 -14.78 26.14 27.50
N ARG A 278 -15.95 25.53 27.25
CA ARG A 278 -17.14 26.23 26.72
C ARG A 278 -18.45 25.70 27.35
N PRO A 279 -18.76 26.05 28.61
CA PRO A 279 -19.95 25.53 29.31
C PRO A 279 -21.29 26.09 28.80
N GLY A 280 -21.28 27.26 28.14
CA GLY A 280 -22.45 28.14 28.01
C GLY A 280 -23.32 28.02 26.74
N ILE A 281 -23.42 26.85 26.10
CA ILE A 281 -24.44 26.63 25.05
C ILE A 281 -25.32 25.45 25.42
N VAL A 282 -26.34 25.75 26.24
CA VAL A 282 -27.44 24.85 26.59
C VAL A 282 -28.75 25.52 26.19
N SER A 283 -29.50 24.90 25.29
CA SER A 283 -30.94 25.13 25.15
C SER A 283 -31.69 23.92 25.73
N ARG A 284 -32.59 24.22 26.68
CA ARG A 284 -33.50 23.36 27.44
C ARG A 284 -34.41 22.49 26.55
N ALA A 285 -35.07 21.41 27.00
CA ALA A 285 -35.02 20.66 28.29
C ALA A 285 -35.70 19.27 28.14
N GLY A 286 -35.40 18.34 29.07
CA GLY A 286 -36.05 17.03 29.21
C GLY A 286 -35.23 16.09 30.12
N MET A 287 -35.78 15.67 31.26
CA MET A 287 -35.09 14.90 32.33
C MET A 287 -35.09 13.37 32.03
N PRO A 288 -34.47 12.51 32.86
CA PRO A 288 -33.03 12.41 33.08
C PRO A 288 -32.52 10.99 32.74
N GLY A 289 -31.66 10.85 31.73
CA GLY A 289 -31.16 9.51 31.35
C GLY A 289 -30.50 9.43 29.98
N ASN A 290 -29.78 10.47 29.55
CA ASN A 290 -29.22 10.49 28.20
C ASN A 290 -27.87 11.23 28.15
N ASN A 291 -26.76 10.48 28.10
CA ASN A 291 -25.41 11.03 27.93
C ASN A 291 -25.17 11.44 26.47
N ASN A 292 -25.93 12.43 26.01
CA ASN A 292 -25.92 12.91 24.63
C ASN A 292 -24.96 14.09 24.50
N HIS A 293 -23.68 13.82 24.22
CA HIS A 293 -22.69 14.86 23.91
C HIS A 293 -22.48 15.01 22.41
N HIS A 294 -23.37 15.77 21.76
CA HIS A 294 -23.16 16.22 20.38
C HIS A 294 -22.01 17.24 20.30
N ARG A 295 -20.94 16.91 19.56
CA ARG A 295 -20.39 17.73 18.45
C ARG A 295 -19.09 17.12 17.87
N LYS A 296 -18.99 17.13 16.53
CA LYS A 296 -17.83 16.77 15.68
C LYS A 296 -17.54 15.28 15.43
N THR A 297 -18.56 14.49 15.11
CA THR A 297 -18.43 13.21 14.40
C THR A 297 -17.97 13.42 12.94
N SER A 298 -16.65 13.53 12.72
CA SER A 298 -16.02 13.26 11.41
C SER A 298 -14.60 12.70 11.54
N LEU A 299 -14.29 12.15 12.71
CA LEU A 299 -12.93 11.86 13.15
C LEU A 299 -12.53 10.39 12.92
N ILE A 300 -13.47 9.45 12.84
CA ILE A 300 -13.17 8.01 12.71
C ILE A 300 -12.46 7.67 11.40
N ILE A 301 -12.83 8.32 10.29
CA ILE A 301 -12.11 8.21 9.02
C ILE A 301 -10.70 8.85 9.14
N ARG A 302 -10.61 10.09 9.65
CA ARG A 302 -9.32 10.80 9.85
C ARG A 302 -8.34 10.10 10.80
N GLN A 303 -8.83 9.40 11.81
CA GLN A 303 -8.01 8.70 12.81
C GLN A 303 -7.34 7.45 12.24
N GLY A 304 -8.04 6.67 11.39
CA GLY A 304 -7.44 5.51 10.73
C GLY A 304 -6.23 5.89 9.88
N PHE A 305 -6.33 7.01 9.14
CA PHE A 305 -5.23 7.54 8.31
C PHE A 305 -3.97 7.89 9.12
N ALA A 306 -4.12 8.69 10.19
CA ALA A 306 -2.97 9.15 10.98
C ALA A 306 -2.24 8.02 11.73
N ILE A 307 -2.91 6.89 11.95
CA ILE A 307 -2.38 5.77 12.75
C ILE A 307 -1.57 4.80 11.90
N MET A 308 -2.00 4.49 10.67
CA MET A 308 -1.19 3.65 9.78
C MET A 308 0.09 4.37 9.33
N TYR A 309 -0.02 5.65 8.96
CA TYR A 309 1.13 6.46 8.54
C TYR A 309 2.25 6.50 9.60
N LYS A 310 1.89 6.65 10.88
CA LYS A 310 2.84 6.66 12.01
C LYS A 310 3.42 5.32 12.42
N ILE A 311 2.85 4.21 11.94
CA ILE A 311 3.39 2.87 12.19
C ILE A 311 4.22 2.40 11.00
N GLU A 312 3.84 2.78 9.78
CA GLU A 312 4.62 2.54 8.57
C GLU A 312 5.95 3.31 8.59
N GLN A 313 6.00 4.53 9.16
CA GLN A 313 7.27 5.22 9.50
C GLN A 313 8.18 4.44 10.46
N VAL A 314 7.66 3.47 11.21
CA VAL A 314 8.44 2.62 12.15
C VAL A 314 8.75 1.25 11.55
N SER A 315 8.00 0.79 10.54
CA SER A 315 8.17 -0.52 9.91
C SER A 315 8.72 -0.50 8.47
N GLY A 316 8.93 0.68 7.88
CA GLY A 316 9.61 0.84 6.59
C GLY A 316 11.10 0.49 6.62
N ALA A 317 11.68 0.40 7.83
CA ALA A 317 13.06 -0.04 8.08
C ALA A 317 13.30 -1.56 7.86
N GLY A 318 12.56 -2.21 6.96
CA GLY A 318 12.60 -3.66 6.82
C GLY A 318 12.05 -4.26 5.53
N ILE A 319 13.01 -4.73 4.71
CA ILE A 319 12.94 -5.95 3.90
C ILE A 319 12.17 -5.84 2.56
N SER A 320 12.93 -5.38 1.55
CA SER A 320 13.25 -6.07 0.28
C SER A 320 12.56 -7.41 -0.06
N SER A 321 12.15 -7.58 -1.34
CA SER A 321 12.24 -8.83 -2.14
C SER A 321 11.44 -8.77 -3.46
N SER A 322 12.04 -9.28 -4.56
CA SER A 322 11.37 -9.82 -5.78
C SER A 322 10.46 -8.86 -6.58
N PHE A 323 10.88 -8.21 -7.68
CA PHE A 323 11.95 -8.51 -8.66
C PHE A 323 11.81 -9.85 -9.42
N ARG A 324 10.74 -10.01 -10.22
CA ARG A 324 10.54 -11.20 -11.10
C ARG A 324 9.80 -10.92 -12.43
N ALA A 325 9.88 -9.72 -13.02
CA ALA A 325 9.16 -9.40 -14.26
C ALA A 325 9.81 -8.32 -15.16
N LEU A 326 11.14 -8.28 -15.24
CA LEU A 326 11.88 -7.47 -16.21
C LEU A 326 12.81 -8.38 -17.03
N GLY A 327 12.20 -9.23 -17.85
CA GLY A 327 12.87 -10.06 -18.84
C GLY A 327 12.07 -9.99 -20.15
N THR A 328 12.78 -9.86 -21.26
CA THR A 328 12.25 -9.84 -22.65
C THR A 328 11.24 -8.72 -22.98
N GLY A 329 11.71 -7.59 -23.53
CA GLY A 329 10.82 -6.72 -24.33
C GLY A 329 11.22 -5.29 -24.68
N LEU A 330 12.14 -4.61 -23.97
CA LEU A 330 12.18 -3.12 -24.00
C LEU A 330 13.49 -2.44 -24.46
N ILE A 331 14.45 -3.13 -25.07
CA ILE A 331 15.66 -2.49 -25.60
C ILE A 331 15.95 -2.97 -27.03
N LEU A 332 15.41 -2.25 -28.02
CA LEU A 332 15.94 -2.18 -29.41
C LEU A 332 15.19 -1.20 -30.36
N ALA A 333 14.18 -0.44 -29.90
CA ALA A 333 13.28 0.32 -30.80
C ALA A 333 13.15 1.84 -30.57
N LEU A 334 13.99 2.46 -29.72
CA LEU A 334 13.86 3.88 -29.34
C LEU A 334 15.05 4.78 -29.76
N GLY A 335 15.91 4.29 -30.67
CA GLY A 335 17.09 5.03 -31.13
C GLY A 335 16.86 6.04 -32.27
N THR A 336 15.71 6.02 -32.94
CA THR A 336 15.45 6.86 -34.13
C THR A 336 14.02 7.39 -34.18
N SER A 337 13.91 8.72 -34.29
CA SER A 337 12.69 9.50 -34.60
C SER A 337 11.44 9.23 -33.74
N LEU A 338 11.39 9.84 -32.56
CA LEU A 338 10.13 10.25 -31.92
C LEU A 338 9.98 11.77 -31.98
N SER A 339 9.46 12.25 -33.10
CA SER A 339 9.03 13.64 -33.26
C SER A 339 7.82 13.92 -32.35
N SER A 340 8.02 14.77 -31.35
CA SER A 340 7.03 15.58 -30.61
C SER A 340 5.54 15.29 -30.86
N GLY A 341 5.08 14.12 -30.40
CA GLY A 341 3.69 13.68 -30.51
C GLY A 341 3.05 13.46 -29.14
N ALA A 342 2.38 14.50 -28.63
CA ALA A 342 1.43 14.48 -27.50
C ALA A 342 1.70 13.41 -26.40
N LEU A 343 2.79 13.61 -25.64
CA LEU A 343 2.93 12.97 -24.33
C LEU A 343 1.78 13.43 -23.41
N ALA A 344 1.37 12.57 -22.47
CA ALA A 344 0.33 12.93 -21.51
C ALA A 344 0.78 14.11 -20.63
N ASP A 345 -0.17 14.97 -20.21
CA ASP A 345 0.11 16.13 -19.35
C ASP A 345 1.02 15.72 -18.17
N GLY A 346 2.20 16.36 -18.10
CA GLY A 346 3.20 16.12 -17.07
C GLY A 346 4.22 15.00 -17.34
N VAL A 347 4.33 14.46 -18.55
CA VAL A 347 5.49 13.64 -18.96
C VAL A 347 6.33 14.42 -19.97
N SER A 348 7.62 14.59 -19.69
CA SER A 348 8.58 15.28 -20.57
C SER A 348 9.81 14.43 -20.85
N VAL A 349 10.27 14.43 -22.10
CA VAL A 349 11.54 13.80 -22.50
C VAL A 349 12.66 14.81 -22.28
N THR A 350 13.71 14.40 -21.58
CA THR A 350 14.87 15.26 -21.30
C THR A 350 15.68 15.46 -22.59
N PRO A 351 15.94 16.69 -23.04
CA PRO A 351 16.73 16.97 -24.24
C PRO A 351 18.08 16.27 -24.24
N TRP A 352 18.65 15.99 -25.41
CA TRP A 352 19.88 15.20 -25.50
C TRP A 352 21.08 15.91 -24.89
N GLU A 353 21.12 17.23 -24.98
CA GLU A 353 22.12 18.12 -24.41
C GLU A 353 22.00 18.34 -22.88
N GLN A 354 20.94 17.80 -22.25
CA GLN A 354 20.63 18.00 -20.83
C GLN A 354 20.65 16.69 -20.01
N GLY A 355 20.69 16.81 -18.67
CA GLY A 355 20.49 15.70 -17.73
C GLY A 355 21.58 14.63 -17.80
N TRP A 356 22.84 15.03 -17.99
CA TRP A 356 23.99 14.12 -17.94
C TRP A 356 24.66 14.15 -16.57
N ALA A 357 25.22 13.02 -16.17
CA ALA A 357 26.10 12.98 -15.00
C ALA A 357 27.23 11.98 -15.16
N LEU A 358 28.42 12.33 -14.68
CA LEU A 358 29.58 11.45 -14.60
C LEU A 358 29.77 11.03 -13.13
N GLY A 359 29.67 9.74 -12.86
CA GLY A 359 29.84 9.16 -11.53
C GLY A 359 31.08 8.29 -11.42
N GLY A 360 31.66 8.22 -10.22
CA GLY A 360 32.64 7.20 -9.88
C GLY A 360 32.41 6.68 -8.46
N HIS A 361 32.57 5.36 -8.26
CA HIS A 361 32.42 4.72 -6.94
C HIS A 361 33.49 3.68 -6.68
N ALA A 362 33.76 3.44 -5.39
CA ALA A 362 34.60 2.34 -4.91
C ALA A 362 33.91 1.59 -3.78
N GLY A 363 34.19 0.29 -3.67
CA GLY A 363 33.52 -0.60 -2.72
C GLY A 363 34.24 -1.92 -2.51
N GLN A 364 33.75 -2.70 -1.56
CA GLN A 364 34.26 -4.05 -1.24
C GLN A 364 33.10 -5.04 -1.25
N ALA A 365 33.32 -6.22 -1.83
CA ALA A 365 32.31 -7.25 -1.92
C ALA A 365 32.01 -7.86 -0.53
N VAL A 366 30.77 -8.31 -0.37
CA VAL A 366 30.30 -9.02 0.81
C VAL A 366 29.79 -10.40 0.43
N HIS A 367 29.86 -11.35 1.37
CA HIS A 367 29.42 -12.73 1.15
C HIS A 367 27.90 -12.78 0.93
N GLU A 368 27.44 -13.67 0.03
CA GLU A 368 26.02 -13.73 -0.33
C GLU A 368 25.19 -14.38 0.78
N THR A 369 24.79 -13.57 1.76
CA THR A 369 23.74 -13.93 2.71
C THR A 369 22.41 -13.98 1.96
N VAL A 370 21.94 -15.19 1.65
CA VAL A 370 20.71 -15.51 0.89
C VAL A 370 19.41 -15.15 1.65
N LYS A 371 19.42 -14.06 2.43
CA LYS A 371 18.28 -13.43 3.08
C LYS A 371 18.24 -11.98 2.63
N SER A 372 17.35 -11.72 1.67
CA SER A 372 17.23 -10.48 0.88
C SER A 372 17.29 -9.12 1.59
N GLY A 373 17.29 -9.02 2.93
CA GLY A 373 17.44 -7.77 3.68
C GLY A 373 18.82 -7.51 4.30
N GLU A 374 19.69 -8.52 4.38
CA GLU A 374 20.97 -8.41 5.12
C GLU A 374 22.02 -7.58 4.34
N ALA A 375 21.94 -7.55 3.00
CA ALA A 375 22.76 -6.67 2.14
C ALA A 375 22.63 -5.17 2.48
N PHE A 376 21.52 -4.72 3.07
CA PHE A 376 21.31 -3.32 3.45
C PHE A 376 21.74 -2.99 4.90
N ASN A 377 22.34 -3.95 5.62
CA ASN A 377 22.71 -3.80 7.02
C ASN A 377 24.24 -3.93 7.19
N PRO A 378 25.00 -2.82 7.26
CA PRO A 378 26.46 -2.86 7.34
C PRO A 378 27.02 -3.52 8.59
N PHE A 379 26.20 -3.72 9.63
CA PHE A 379 26.61 -4.38 10.87
C PHE A 379 26.63 -5.92 10.80
N VAL A 380 26.18 -6.51 9.68
CA VAL A 380 26.20 -7.97 9.44
C VAL A 380 26.89 -8.35 8.13
N TRP A 381 27.60 -7.41 7.51
CA TRP A 381 28.40 -7.68 6.32
C TRP A 381 29.63 -8.52 6.67
N ASP A 382 29.73 -9.67 6.03
CA ASP A 382 30.93 -10.50 6.00
C ASP A 382 31.69 -10.17 4.71
N PHE A 383 32.88 -9.58 4.82
CA PHE A 383 33.59 -8.99 3.68
C PHE A 383 34.45 -10.02 2.96
N GLN A 384 34.41 -9.99 1.62
CA GLN A 384 35.25 -10.81 0.75
C GLN A 384 36.44 -10.01 0.23
N ASN A 385 37.52 -10.68 -0.17
CA ASN A 385 38.71 -10.03 -0.73
C ASN A 385 38.53 -9.70 -2.22
N TYR A 386 37.47 -8.95 -2.53
CA TYR A 386 37.19 -8.40 -3.86
C TYR A 386 36.76 -6.95 -3.69
N TYR A 387 37.34 -6.07 -4.50
CA TYR A 387 37.13 -4.63 -4.48
C TYR A 387 36.73 -4.16 -5.86
N ILE A 388 35.88 -3.13 -5.93
CA ILE A 388 35.49 -2.48 -7.18
C ILE A 388 35.99 -1.04 -7.20
N VAL A 389 36.46 -0.59 -8.36
CA VAL A 389 36.50 0.83 -8.74
C VAL A 389 35.76 0.96 -10.06
N SER A 390 34.73 1.81 -10.10
CA SER A 390 33.87 2.02 -11.26
C SER A 390 33.83 3.49 -11.66
N SER A 391 33.68 3.73 -12.96
CA SER A 391 33.27 5.02 -13.52
C SER A 391 32.13 4.79 -14.50
N GLY A 392 31.12 5.67 -14.49
CA GLY A 392 29.93 5.52 -15.30
C GLY A 392 29.32 6.84 -15.74
N LEU A 393 28.75 6.82 -16.95
CA LEU A 393 28.03 7.95 -17.53
C LEU A 393 26.52 7.66 -17.44
N GLN A 394 25.80 8.57 -16.80
CA GLN A 394 24.35 8.53 -16.60
C GLN A 394 23.66 9.57 -17.48
N LYS A 395 22.49 9.22 -18.04
CA LYS A 395 21.62 10.12 -18.78
C LYS A 395 20.18 10.00 -18.29
N GLU A 396 19.59 11.12 -17.89
CA GLU A 396 18.15 11.29 -17.71
C GLU A 396 17.46 11.22 -19.07
N LEU A 397 16.40 10.42 -19.19
CA LEU A 397 15.67 10.19 -20.44
C LEU A 397 14.27 10.79 -20.41
N VAL A 398 13.56 10.63 -19.30
CA VAL A 398 12.14 11.02 -19.16
C VAL A 398 11.86 11.44 -17.73
N ASP A 399 11.20 12.59 -17.55
CA ASP A 399 10.57 12.99 -16.30
C ASP A 399 9.09 12.57 -16.29
N PHE A 400 8.68 11.95 -15.18
CA PHE A 400 7.30 11.58 -14.90
C PHE A 400 6.74 12.43 -13.75
N TRP A 401 6.04 13.50 -14.11
CA TRP A 401 5.25 14.39 -13.23
C TRP A 401 6.06 15.10 -12.12
N GLY A 402 7.38 15.23 -12.26
CA GLY A 402 8.26 15.83 -11.26
C GLY A 402 8.38 15.03 -9.96
N TYR A 403 8.16 13.70 -10.02
CA TYR A 403 8.23 12.80 -8.86
C TYR A 403 9.14 11.59 -9.06
N SER A 404 9.42 11.22 -10.32
CA SER A 404 10.20 10.05 -10.69
C SER A 404 10.72 10.26 -12.10
N LYS A 405 11.95 9.83 -12.38
CA LYS A 405 12.56 9.95 -13.70
C LYS A 405 13.14 8.63 -14.15
N LEU A 406 13.19 8.43 -15.47
CA LEU A 406 13.89 7.32 -16.11
C LEU A 406 15.31 7.75 -16.46
N TYR A 407 16.29 6.94 -16.05
CA TYR A 407 17.69 7.09 -16.42
C TYR A 407 18.18 5.85 -17.15
N THR A 408 19.29 6.01 -17.86
CA THR A 408 20.17 4.90 -18.26
C THR A 408 21.59 5.22 -17.83
N GLU A 409 22.32 4.22 -17.34
CA GLU A 409 23.70 4.36 -16.89
C GLU A 409 24.57 3.27 -17.50
N ALA A 410 25.70 3.66 -18.09
CA ALA A 410 26.72 2.75 -18.61
C ALA A 410 27.99 2.89 -17.78
N ASN A 411 28.49 1.79 -17.21
CA ASN A 411 29.68 1.76 -16.35
C ASN A 411 30.77 0.88 -16.94
N VAL A 412 32.01 1.26 -16.68
CA VAL A 412 33.18 0.37 -16.76
C VAL A 412 33.80 0.31 -15.37
N SER A 413 33.98 -0.91 -14.88
CA SER A 413 34.50 -1.22 -13.56
C SER A 413 35.73 -2.12 -13.67
N TYR A 414 36.68 -1.92 -12.77
CA TYR A 414 37.77 -2.85 -12.53
C TYR A 414 37.56 -3.51 -11.17
N ILE A 415 37.52 -4.84 -11.17
CA ILE A 415 37.44 -5.65 -9.96
C ILE A 415 38.81 -6.27 -9.70
N PHE A 416 39.25 -6.22 -8.44
CA PHE A 416 40.57 -6.67 -8.01
C PHE A 416 40.54 -7.26 -6.59
N GLY A 417 41.50 -8.14 -6.28
CA GLY A 417 41.61 -8.81 -4.99
C GLY A 417 42.07 -10.24 -5.17
N ASP A 418 41.22 -11.22 -4.86
CA ASP A 418 41.45 -12.63 -5.17
C ASP A 418 41.47 -12.95 -6.68
N GLU A 419 40.82 -12.10 -7.49
CA GLU A 419 40.78 -12.16 -8.96
C GLU A 419 40.82 -10.74 -9.54
N HIS A 420 41.21 -10.64 -10.82
CA HIS A 420 41.38 -9.35 -11.51
C HIS A 420 40.69 -9.39 -12.88
N TYR A 421 39.66 -8.59 -13.06
CA TYR A 421 38.88 -8.55 -14.31
C TYR A 421 38.14 -7.24 -14.49
N PHE A 422 37.71 -6.96 -15.71
CA PHE A 422 36.83 -5.84 -16.02
C PHE A 422 35.36 -6.29 -15.99
N GLU A 423 34.50 -5.44 -15.44
CA GLU A 423 33.05 -5.55 -15.57
C GLU A 423 32.52 -4.32 -16.32
N THR A 424 31.63 -4.54 -17.29
CA THR A 424 30.88 -3.48 -17.96
C THR A 424 29.40 -3.75 -17.77
N PHE A 425 28.65 -2.75 -17.29
CA PHE A 425 27.21 -2.91 -17.10
C PHE A 425 26.41 -1.73 -17.65
N LEU A 426 25.24 -2.06 -18.20
CA LEU A 426 24.27 -1.11 -18.74
C LEU A 426 22.96 -1.27 -17.96
N THR A 427 22.59 -0.23 -17.22
CA THR A 427 21.50 -0.27 -16.24
C THR A 427 20.52 0.87 -16.45
N PRO A 428 19.36 0.59 -17.08
CA PRO A 428 18.18 1.42 -16.93
C PRO A 428 17.74 1.48 -15.45
N SER A 429 17.41 2.67 -14.97
CA SER A 429 16.95 2.88 -13.59
C SER A 429 15.80 3.87 -13.51
N ILE A 430 14.98 3.73 -12.46
CA ILE A 430 13.95 4.68 -12.10
C ILE A 430 14.31 5.36 -10.78
N SER A 431 14.17 6.68 -10.72
CA SER A 431 14.36 7.44 -9.48
C SER A 431 13.05 7.64 -8.71
N TRP A 432 13.20 7.87 -7.42
CA TRP A 432 12.23 8.55 -6.56
C TRP A 432 12.92 9.76 -5.94
N GLU A 433 12.40 10.95 -6.22
CA GLU A 433 12.94 12.24 -5.76
C GLU A 433 12.19 12.84 -4.54
N PRO A 434 10.87 12.70 -4.33
CA PRO A 434 10.22 13.45 -3.26
C PRO A 434 10.41 12.82 -1.86
N PHE A 435 11.34 13.35 -1.07
CA PHE A 435 11.49 13.05 0.36
C PHE A 435 10.97 14.20 1.24
N PRO A 436 10.60 13.91 2.51
CA PRO A 436 10.11 14.95 3.43
C PRO A 436 11.11 16.08 3.78
N TRP A 437 12.35 16.00 3.30
CA TRP A 437 13.48 16.86 3.67
C TRP A 437 14.24 17.47 2.48
N ASP A 438 13.75 17.33 1.24
CA ASP A 438 14.43 17.86 0.03
C ASP A 438 14.74 19.36 0.12
N HIS A 439 13.88 20.10 0.84
CA HIS A 439 14.06 21.52 1.19
C HIS A 439 15.28 21.84 2.09
N VAL A 440 16.08 20.84 2.46
CA VAL A 440 17.33 20.94 3.25
C VAL A 440 18.45 20.15 2.59
N LEU A 441 18.13 18.98 2.02
CA LEU A 441 19.07 18.09 1.36
C LEU A 441 18.35 17.39 0.21
N ASP A 442 18.64 17.80 -1.01
CA ASP A 442 18.12 17.12 -2.20
C ASP A 442 18.59 15.66 -2.17
N THR A 443 17.65 14.74 -2.39
CA THR A 443 17.82 13.31 -2.12
C THR A 443 17.14 12.51 -3.23
N THR A 444 17.88 11.60 -3.85
CA THR A 444 17.35 10.75 -4.92
C THR A 444 17.62 9.29 -4.62
N ALA A 445 16.58 8.44 -4.60
CA ALA A 445 16.74 6.99 -4.51
C ALA A 445 16.55 6.35 -5.89
N TYR A 446 17.52 5.56 -6.35
CA TYR A 446 17.46 4.85 -7.62
C TYR A 446 17.26 3.36 -7.43
N LEU A 447 16.49 2.79 -8.35
CA LEU A 447 16.33 1.35 -8.51
C LEU A 447 16.57 0.98 -9.97
N GLY A 448 17.64 0.25 -10.25
CA GLY A 448 18.01 -0.15 -11.61
C GLY A 448 18.11 -1.66 -11.80
N VAL A 449 17.77 -2.12 -13.00
CA VAL A 449 17.99 -3.50 -13.45
C VAL A 449 18.53 -3.46 -14.87
N GLY A 450 19.64 -4.15 -15.08
CA GLY A 450 20.38 -4.12 -16.32
C GLY A 450 21.09 -5.44 -16.61
N ILE A 451 22.09 -5.35 -17.47
CA ILE A 451 22.99 -6.45 -17.83
C ILE A 451 24.41 -6.12 -17.38
N SER A 452 25.14 -7.14 -16.93
CA SER A 452 26.55 -7.08 -16.53
C SER A 452 27.34 -8.10 -17.34
N TYR A 453 28.40 -7.64 -18.01
CA TYR A 453 29.36 -8.48 -18.71
C TYR A 453 30.74 -8.40 -18.03
N THR A 454 31.35 -9.54 -17.74
CA THR A 454 32.71 -9.63 -17.18
C THR A 454 33.70 -10.18 -18.20
N SER A 455 34.93 -9.66 -18.20
CA SER A 455 36.00 -10.13 -19.09
C SER A 455 36.44 -11.57 -18.80
N GLU A 456 36.29 -12.01 -17.55
CA GLU A 456 36.63 -13.35 -17.06
C GLU A 456 35.42 -13.95 -16.32
N THR A 457 35.34 -15.28 -16.23
CA THR A 457 34.42 -15.96 -15.31
C THR A 457 34.95 -15.82 -13.89
N SER A 458 34.17 -15.25 -12.96
CA SER A 458 34.62 -15.01 -11.58
C SER A 458 34.12 -16.08 -10.61
N ARG A 459 34.94 -16.39 -9.59
CA ARG A 459 34.49 -17.15 -8.42
C ARG A 459 33.63 -16.32 -7.47
N LEU A 460 33.65 -14.98 -7.54
CA LEU A 460 32.91 -14.08 -6.63
C LEU A 460 31.39 -14.30 -6.66
N ASP A 461 30.84 -14.62 -7.83
CA ASP A 461 29.41 -14.85 -8.03
C ASP A 461 29.04 -16.33 -8.20
N HIS A 462 30.01 -17.23 -8.14
CA HIS A 462 29.83 -18.69 -8.25
C HIS A 462 29.02 -19.18 -9.47
N SER A 463 28.85 -18.35 -10.52
CA SER A 463 28.00 -18.69 -11.67
C SER A 463 28.75 -19.41 -12.79
N GLY A 464 30.03 -19.08 -13.00
CA GLY A 464 30.77 -19.46 -14.21
C GLY A 464 30.39 -18.65 -15.46
N GLU A 465 29.58 -17.59 -15.33
CA GLU A 465 28.98 -16.88 -16.47
C GLU A 465 29.56 -15.48 -16.70
N HIS A 466 29.88 -15.20 -17.97
CA HIS A 466 30.34 -13.87 -18.40
C HIS A 466 29.23 -12.85 -18.47
N LEU A 467 27.99 -13.23 -18.79
CA LEU A 467 26.84 -12.32 -18.91
C LEU A 467 25.80 -12.66 -17.84
N MET A 468 25.45 -11.69 -16.99
CA MET A 468 24.51 -11.87 -15.88
C MET A 468 23.57 -10.67 -15.75
N ALA A 469 22.53 -10.81 -14.93
CA ALA A 469 21.72 -9.66 -14.53
C ALA A 469 22.52 -8.75 -13.59
N SER A 470 22.38 -7.43 -13.80
CA SER A 470 22.84 -6.39 -12.89
C SER A 470 21.63 -5.76 -12.19
N MET A 471 21.79 -5.41 -10.92
CA MET A 471 20.80 -4.65 -10.15
C MET A 471 21.52 -3.64 -9.26
N ILE A 472 21.04 -2.39 -9.28
CA ILE A 472 21.55 -1.34 -8.40
C ILE A 472 20.46 -0.84 -7.47
N PHE A 473 20.84 -0.63 -6.21
CA PHE A 473 20.12 0.19 -5.25
C PHE A 473 21.04 1.35 -4.87
N GLU A 474 20.56 2.58 -5.00
CA GLU A 474 21.38 3.75 -4.74
C GLU A 474 20.58 4.82 -3.99
N LEU A 475 21.26 5.51 -3.09
CA LEU A 475 20.77 6.73 -2.45
C LEU A 475 21.81 7.83 -2.67
N GLU A 476 21.43 8.84 -3.44
CA GLU A 476 22.21 10.04 -3.72
C GLU A 476 21.70 11.20 -2.86
N VAL A 477 22.63 12.07 -2.45
CA VAL A 477 22.35 13.32 -1.76
C VAL A 477 23.17 14.46 -2.38
N GLN A 478 22.50 15.59 -2.62
CA GLN A 478 23.09 16.77 -3.23
C GLN A 478 22.82 18.01 -2.35
N PRO A 479 23.76 18.36 -1.44
CA PRO A 479 23.68 19.60 -0.69
C PRO A 479 23.74 20.81 -1.63
N GLU A 480 22.84 21.79 -1.49
CA GLU A 480 22.80 23.00 -2.34
C GLU A 480 24.17 23.72 -2.40
N SER A 481 24.92 23.70 -1.29
CA SER A 481 26.26 24.29 -1.19
C SER A 481 27.34 23.60 -2.03
N TRP A 482 27.07 22.43 -2.62
CA TRP A 482 28.00 21.68 -3.47
C TRP A 482 27.77 21.90 -4.96
N GLY A 483 26.71 22.66 -5.33
CA GLY A 483 26.38 22.97 -6.71
C GLY A 483 26.09 21.71 -7.52
N ALA A 484 26.88 21.47 -8.57
CA ALA A 484 26.74 20.32 -9.47
C ALA A 484 27.27 18.98 -8.90
N TRP A 485 27.82 18.96 -7.68
CA TRP A 485 28.38 17.75 -7.06
C TRP A 485 27.44 17.11 -6.05
N SER A 486 27.40 15.78 -6.05
CA SER A 486 26.64 14.95 -5.13
C SER A 486 27.48 13.77 -4.60
N LEU A 487 26.99 13.16 -3.52
CA LEU A 487 27.52 11.93 -2.93
C LEU A 487 26.44 10.85 -3.01
N TYR A 488 26.81 9.62 -3.36
CA TYR A 488 25.90 8.49 -3.36
C TYR A 488 26.47 7.24 -2.68
N GLY A 489 25.57 6.47 -2.05
CA GLY A 489 25.84 5.11 -1.60
C GLY A 489 25.11 4.12 -2.51
N ARG A 490 25.84 3.13 -3.04
CA ARG A 490 25.34 2.14 -4.01
C ARG A 490 25.52 0.72 -3.45
N ILE A 491 24.57 -0.16 -3.69
CA ILE A 491 24.79 -1.61 -3.68
C ILE A 491 24.70 -2.09 -5.13
N HIS A 492 25.83 -2.56 -5.66
CA HIS A 492 25.90 -3.25 -6.94
C HIS A 492 25.68 -4.74 -6.71
N HIS A 493 24.68 -5.33 -7.36
CA HIS A 493 24.36 -6.75 -7.25
C HIS A 493 24.38 -7.41 -8.63
N ARG A 494 25.10 -8.52 -8.74
CA ARG A 494 25.15 -9.38 -9.94
C ARG A 494 24.47 -10.71 -9.61
N SER A 495 23.64 -11.27 -10.48
CA SER A 495 23.11 -12.63 -10.27
C SER A 495 22.66 -13.35 -11.55
N SER A 496 22.60 -14.68 -11.45
CA SER A 496 22.05 -15.62 -12.45
C SER A 496 20.56 -15.39 -12.75
N ALA A 497 19.88 -14.55 -11.95
CA ALA A 497 18.47 -14.21 -12.05
C ALA A 497 17.53 -15.43 -12.09
N TYR A 498 17.68 -16.33 -11.13
CA TYR A 498 16.89 -17.57 -11.00
C TYR A 498 17.03 -18.51 -12.20
N GLY A 499 18.26 -18.73 -12.65
CA GLY A 499 18.56 -19.60 -13.79
C GLY A 499 18.29 -18.98 -15.18
N THR A 500 18.21 -17.65 -15.28
CA THR A 500 18.02 -16.95 -16.58
C THR A 500 19.31 -16.90 -17.40
N PHE A 501 20.46 -16.83 -16.73
CA PHE A 501 21.77 -16.61 -17.36
C PHE A 501 22.75 -17.78 -17.20
N GLY A 502 22.42 -18.80 -16.40
CA GLY A 502 23.28 -19.94 -16.05
C GLY A 502 22.57 -20.85 -15.05
N ASP A 503 23.30 -21.65 -14.27
CA ASP A 503 22.71 -22.48 -13.21
C ASP A 503 22.16 -21.63 -12.03
N ASP A 504 21.10 -22.13 -11.37
CA ASP A 504 20.40 -21.42 -10.29
C ASP A 504 21.22 -21.44 -8.98
N GLY A 505 21.66 -20.26 -8.54
CA GLY A 505 22.37 -20.10 -7.26
C GLY A 505 23.55 -19.14 -7.25
N GLY A 506 24.01 -18.65 -8.40
CA GLY A 506 25.13 -17.69 -8.46
C GLY A 506 24.70 -16.22 -8.30
N GLY A 507 25.39 -15.47 -7.43
CA GLY A 507 25.24 -14.03 -7.22
C GLY A 507 26.32 -13.39 -6.33
N SER A 508 26.46 -12.07 -6.42
CA SER A 508 27.41 -11.27 -5.62
C SER A 508 26.85 -9.90 -5.25
N ASN A 509 27.38 -9.28 -4.19
CA ASN A 509 26.96 -7.96 -3.71
C ASN A 509 28.19 -7.11 -3.36
N ILE A 510 28.25 -5.88 -3.86
CA ILE A 510 29.35 -4.93 -3.65
C ILE A 510 28.79 -3.57 -3.19
N PRO A 511 28.62 -3.36 -1.87
CA PRO A 511 28.37 -2.03 -1.32
C PRO A 511 29.53 -1.07 -1.64
N SER A 512 29.19 0.13 -2.07
CA SER A 512 30.11 1.16 -2.56
C SER A 512 29.69 2.56 -2.11
N LEU A 513 30.67 3.47 -2.03
CA LEU A 513 30.45 4.92 -1.94
C LEU A 513 31.04 5.59 -3.17
N GLY A 514 30.37 6.65 -3.65
CA GLY A 514 30.78 7.36 -4.86
C GLY A 514 30.39 8.83 -4.86
N VAL A 515 30.97 9.55 -5.81
CA VAL A 515 30.66 10.96 -6.10
C VAL A 515 30.20 11.09 -7.54
N ARG A 516 29.29 12.03 -7.80
CA ARG A 516 28.73 12.29 -9.13
C ARG A 516 28.76 13.79 -9.41
N TYR A 517 29.07 14.11 -10.66
CA TYR A 517 29.07 15.47 -11.19
C TYR A 517 28.01 15.59 -12.29
N HIS A 518 27.05 16.48 -12.07
CA HIS A 518 25.92 16.73 -12.97
C HIS A 518 26.25 17.85 -13.96
N PHE A 519 25.87 17.70 -15.23
CA PHE A 519 26.11 18.68 -16.27
C PHE A 519 25.02 18.65 -17.37
N GLY A 520 24.84 19.79 -18.05
CA GLY A 520 23.64 20.01 -18.85
C GLY A 520 22.38 20.12 -17.99
N GLN A 521 22.46 20.86 -16.88
CA GLN A 521 21.29 21.30 -16.11
C GLN A 521 20.66 22.54 -16.76
#